data_AF-A0A1F6BLB6-F1
#
_entry.id   AF-A0A1F6BLB6-F1
#
_cell.length_a   1.000
_cell.length_b   1.000
_cell.length_c   1.000
_cell.angle_alpha   90.00
_cell.angle_beta   90.00
_cell.angle_gamma   90.00
#
_symmetry.space_group_name_H-M   'P 1'
#
loop_
_entity.id
_entity.type
_entity.pdbx_description
1 polymer ?
#
loop_
_entity_poly.entity_id
_entity_poly.type
_entity_poly.pdbx_seq_one_letter_code
_entity_poly.pdbx_strand_id
1 'polypeptide(L)'
;MAITIEEEKKGVNWVGVIVGIIVAVSLFVAAYYLFFKRPELIEVTSLGRLEELQNVSQITFDPATLLESPEFKVLRQFGRDITLPTPGRDNPFRPY
;
A
#
# COMPACT_ATOMS: atom_id res chain seq x y z
N MET A 1 68.50 -33.99 39.59
CA MET A 1 68.09 -33.31 38.34
C MET A 1 66.61 -33.00 38.47
N ALA A 2 66.23 -31.72 38.42
CA ALA A 2 64.83 -31.32 38.40
C ALA A 2 64.43 -31.07 36.95
N ILE A 3 63.36 -31.72 36.49
CA ILE A 3 62.76 -31.47 35.17
C ILE A 3 61.84 -30.27 35.34
N THR A 4 62.25 -29.12 34.80
CA THR A 4 61.39 -27.94 34.69
C THR A 4 60.50 -28.13 33.47
N ILE A 5 59.21 -28.34 33.69
CA ILE A 5 58.20 -28.28 32.66
C ILE A 5 57.93 -26.80 32.42
N GLU A 6 58.45 -26.27 31.31
CA GLU A 6 58.05 -24.96 30.82
C GLU A 6 56.63 -25.10 30.28
N GLU A 7 55.64 -24.60 31.03
CA GLU A 7 54.31 -24.39 30.47
C GLU A 7 54.42 -23.38 29.33
N GLU A 8 54.17 -23.84 28.10
CA GLU A 8 53.94 -22.95 26.98
C GLU A 8 52.73 -22.05 27.30
N LYS A 9 53.02 -20.83 27.77
CA LYS A 9 52.01 -19.78 27.86
C LYS A 9 51.62 -19.42 26.44
N LYS A 10 50.64 -20.14 25.90
CA LYS A 10 50.04 -19.83 24.61
C LYS A 10 49.40 -18.45 24.72
N GLY A 11 50.14 -17.43 24.28
CA GLY A 11 49.67 -16.06 24.23
C GLY A 11 48.40 -15.99 23.39
N VAL A 12 47.38 -15.29 23.90
CA VAL A 12 46.17 -15.05 23.13
C VAL A 12 46.54 -14.29 21.87
N ASN A 13 46.19 -14.83 20.71
CA ASN A 13 46.37 -14.14 19.43
C ASN A 13 45.32 -13.03 19.30
N TRP A 14 45.62 -11.87 19.86
CA TRP A 14 44.76 -10.69 19.85
C TRP A 14 44.34 -10.25 18.43
N VAL A 15 45.20 -10.46 17.43
CA VAL A 15 44.86 -10.17 16.03
C VAL A 15 43.74 -11.09 15.56
N GLY A 16 43.83 -12.38 15.87
CA GLY A 16 42.77 -13.35 15.55
C GLY A 16 41.45 -13.03 16.25
N VAL A 17 41.50 -12.57 17.49
CA VAL A 17 40.30 -12.15 18.24
C VAL A 17 39.64 -10.95 17.58
N ILE A 18 40.42 -9.93 17.21
CA ILE A 18 39.90 -8.72 16.55
C ILE A 18 39.26 -9.07 15.20
N VAL A 19 39.94 -9.89 14.39
CA VAL A 19 39.39 -10.35 13.10
C VAL A 19 38.09 -11.13 13.30
N GLY A 20 38.04 -12.01 14.30
CA GLY A 20 36.82 -12.74 14.65
C GLY A 20 35.65 -11.83 15.02
N ILE A 21 35.91 -10.77 15.80
CA ILE A 21 34.90 -9.78 16.17
C ILE A 21 34.40 -9.03 14.94
N ILE A 22 35.30 -8.59 14.05
CA ILE A 22 34.92 -7.87 12.82
C ILE A 22 33.99 -8.72 11.96
N VAL A 23 34.32 -10.01 11.78
CA VAL A 23 33.49 -10.95 11.01
C VAL A 23 32.13 -11.18 11.69
N ALA A 24 32.10 -11.34 13.01
CA ALA A 24 30.84 -11.52 13.73
C ALA A 24 29.92 -10.30 13.62
N VAL A 25 30.48 -9.10 13.75
CA VAL A 25 29.73 -7.84 13.62
C VAL A 25 29.22 -7.65 12.20
N SER A 26 30.02 -7.95 11.17
CA SER A 26 29.59 -7.78 9.77
C SER A 26 28.43 -8.71 9.41
N LEU A 27 28.48 -9.98 9.85
CA LEU A 27 27.40 -10.94 9.66
C LEU A 27 26.12 -10.50 10.39
N PHE A 28 26.26 -9.98 11.60
CA PHE A 28 25.12 -9.48 12.37
C PHE A 28 24.45 -8.29 11.67
N VAL A 29 25.24 -7.32 11.20
CA VAL A 29 24.72 -6.17 10.45
C VAL A 29 24.03 -6.61 9.16
N ALA A 30 24.64 -7.53 8.40
CA ALA A 30 24.04 -8.04 7.16
C ALA A 30 22.68 -8.73 7.43
N ALA A 31 22.62 -9.59 8.43
CA ALA A 31 21.38 -10.24 8.84
C ALA A 31 20.32 -9.23 9.30
N TYR A 32 20.72 -8.22 10.10
CA TYR A 32 19.81 -7.16 10.53
C TYR A 32 19.22 -6.40 9.34
N TYR A 33 20.05 -6.03 8.36
CA TYR A 33 19.60 -5.33 7.17
C TYR A 33 18.70 -6.18 6.27
N LEU A 34 18.97 -7.48 6.14
CA LEU A 34 18.16 -8.36 5.30
C LEU A 34 16.80 -8.71 5.93
N PHE A 35 16.76 -8.96 7.23
CA PHE A 35 15.56 -9.49 7.88
C PHE A 35 14.75 -8.45 8.64
N PHE A 36 15.39 -7.40 9.17
CA PHE A 36 14.73 -6.46 10.09
C PHE A 36 14.61 -5.06 9.52
N LYS A 37 15.52 -4.64 8.64
CA LYS A 37 15.35 -3.39 7.88
C LYS A 37 14.34 -3.64 6.77
N ARG A 38 13.06 -3.62 7.12
CA ARG A 38 11.97 -3.51 6.14
C ARG A 38 12.17 -2.19 5.41
N PRO A 39 12.56 -2.16 4.12
CA PRO A 39 12.26 -0.96 3.36
C PRO A 39 10.75 -0.75 3.51
N GLU A 40 10.31 0.50 3.64
CA GLU A 40 8.92 0.82 3.34
C GLU A 40 8.75 0.42 1.88
N LEU A 41 8.40 -0.85 1.62
CA LEU A 41 7.71 -1.22 0.41
C LEU A 41 6.43 -0.41 0.57
N ILE A 42 6.43 0.78 -0.02
CA ILE A 42 5.21 1.48 -0.35
C ILE A 42 4.49 0.43 -1.17
N GLU A 43 3.58 -0.30 -0.51
CA GLU A 43 2.67 -1.19 -1.19
C GLU A 43 1.84 -0.25 -2.04
N VAL A 44 2.29 -0.05 -3.28
CA VAL A 44 1.50 0.59 -4.32
C VAL A 44 0.44 -0.44 -4.73
N THR A 45 -0.41 -0.81 -3.78
CA THR A 45 -1.63 -1.59 -3.98
C THR A 45 -2.81 -0.65 -4.23
N SER A 46 -2.56 0.63 -4.52
CA SER A 46 -3.52 1.41 -5.29
C SER A 46 -3.53 0.82 -6.70
N LEU A 47 -4.39 -0.18 -6.92
CA LEU A 47 -4.88 -0.53 -8.25
C LEU A 47 -5.08 0.79 -8.99
N GLY A 48 -4.46 1.03 -10.15
CA GLY A 48 -4.67 2.29 -10.90
C GLY A 48 -6.16 2.63 -11.11
N ARG A 49 -7.03 1.61 -11.04
CA ARG A 49 -8.50 1.76 -11.00
C ARG A 49 -9.03 2.59 -9.82
N LEU A 50 -8.42 2.56 -8.64
CA LEU A 50 -8.82 3.39 -7.49
C LEU A 50 -8.50 4.87 -7.72
N GLU A 51 -7.39 5.16 -8.40
CA GLU A 51 -7.02 6.52 -8.81
C GLU A 51 -7.97 7.06 -9.88
N GLU A 52 -8.35 6.22 -10.86
CA GLU A 52 -9.41 6.55 -11.83
C GLU A 52 -10.76 6.79 -11.15
N LEU A 53 -11.14 5.95 -10.17
CA LEU A 53 -12.38 6.12 -9.41
C LEU A 53 -12.37 7.41 -8.56
N GLN A 54 -11.21 7.79 -8.01
CA GLN A 54 -11.07 9.05 -7.29
C GLN A 54 -11.28 10.24 -8.24
N ASN A 55 -10.72 10.18 -9.46
CA ASN A 55 -10.96 11.21 -10.48
C ASN A 55 -12.44 11.32 -10.86
N VAL A 56 -13.15 10.19 -11.01
CA VAL A 56 -14.59 10.19 -11.31
C VAL A 56 -15.41 10.73 -10.13
N SER A 57 -15.03 10.40 -8.89
CA SER A 57 -15.75 10.86 -7.69
C SER A 57 -15.70 12.38 -7.48
N GLN A 58 -14.69 13.05 -8.06
CA GLN A 58 -14.51 14.49 -7.97
C GLN A 58 -15.23 15.25 -9.10
N ILE A 59 -15.80 14.55 -10.08
CA ILE A 59 -16.58 15.19 -11.15
C ILE A 59 -17.86 15.75 -10.52
N THR A 60 -17.90 17.07 -10.39
CA THR A 60 -19.11 17.80 -10.00
C THR A 60 -19.94 18.04 -11.26
N PHE A 61 -21.06 17.33 -11.41
CA PHE A 61 -22.00 17.54 -12.50
C PHE A 61 -23.08 18.54 -12.07
N ASP A 62 -23.11 19.72 -12.70
CA ASP A 62 -24.19 20.69 -12.56
C ASP A 62 -25.16 20.58 -13.74
N PRO A 63 -26.37 20.01 -13.55
CA PRO A 63 -27.35 19.86 -14.62
C PRO A 63 -27.81 21.19 -15.22
N ALA A 64 -27.76 22.29 -14.46
CA ALA A 64 -28.20 23.60 -14.94
C ALA A 64 -27.36 24.05 -16.15
N THR A 65 -26.06 23.78 -16.12
CA THR A 65 -25.14 24.11 -17.23
C THR A 65 -25.52 23.43 -18.54
N LEU A 66 -26.01 22.19 -18.47
CA LEU A 66 -26.46 21.43 -19.64
C LEU A 66 -27.82 21.92 -20.14
N LEU A 67 -28.77 22.11 -19.23
CA LEU A 67 -30.13 22.57 -19.56
C LEU A 67 -30.15 23.99 -20.12
N GLU A 68 -29.20 24.82 -19.72
CA GLU A 68 -29.09 26.20 -20.19
C GLU A 68 -28.35 26.34 -21.53
N SER A 69 -27.61 25.30 -21.95
CA SER A 69 -26.80 25.33 -23.17
C SER A 69 -27.65 25.57 -24.43
N PRO A 70 -27.19 26.42 -25.38
CA PRO A 70 -27.87 26.65 -26.65
C PRO A 70 -28.09 25.35 -27.44
N GLU A 71 -27.10 24.46 -27.42
CA GLU A 71 -27.12 23.18 -28.12
C GLU A 71 -28.26 22.30 -27.58
N PHE A 72 -28.40 22.19 -26.27
CA PHE A 72 -29.45 21.39 -25.64
C PHE A 72 -30.84 21.95 -25.92
N LYS A 73 -31.00 23.28 -25.93
CA LYS A 73 -32.29 23.95 -26.20
C LYS A 73 -32.76 23.80 -27.65
N VAL A 74 -31.85 23.55 -28.58
CA VAL A 74 -32.17 23.32 -30.00
C VAL A 74 -32.60 21.86 -30.25
N LEU A 75 -32.26 20.93 -29.35
CA LEU A 75 -32.65 19.53 -29.49
C LEU A 75 -34.17 19.37 -29.34
N ARG A 76 -34.76 18.63 -30.28
CA ARG A 76 -36.16 18.22 -30.17
C ARG A 76 -36.26 16.97 -29.30
N GLN A 77 -37.15 16.99 -28.32
CA GLN A 77 -37.51 15.80 -27.57
C GLN A 77 -38.35 14.87 -28.45
N PHE A 78 -37.78 13.72 -28.83
CA PHE A 78 -38.48 12.68 -29.61
C PHE A 78 -39.11 11.59 -28.72
N GLY A 79 -38.83 11.61 -27.42
CA GLY A 79 -39.36 10.67 -26.43
C GLY A 79 -40.60 11.18 -25.70
N ARG A 80 -41.33 10.27 -25.06
CA ARG A 80 -42.39 10.63 -24.09
C ARG A 80 -41.75 11.04 -22.77
N ASP A 81 -42.42 11.91 -22.01
CA ASP A 81 -41.97 12.23 -20.66
C ASP A 81 -41.88 10.98 -19.80
N ILE A 82 -40.86 10.95 -18.95
CA ILE A 82 -40.63 9.84 -18.05
C ILE A 82 -41.70 9.91 -16.96
N THR A 83 -42.68 9.01 -17.01
CA THR A 83 -43.55 8.77 -15.87
C THR A 83 -42.71 8.11 -14.78
N LEU A 84 -42.54 8.80 -13.65
CA LEU A 84 -41.92 8.21 -12.47
C LEU A 84 -42.66 6.91 -12.14
N PRO A 85 -41.97 5.76 -12.06
CA PRO A 85 -42.63 4.54 -11.62
C PRO A 85 -43.13 4.77 -10.21
N THR A 86 -44.35 4.32 -9.92
CA THR A 86 -44.83 4.26 -8.54
C THR A 86 -43.79 3.46 -7.75
N PRO A 87 -43.19 4.04 -6.69
CA PRO A 87 -42.30 3.28 -5.81
C PRO A 87 -43.01 1.99 -5.38
N GLY A 88 -42.25 0.92 -5.16
CA GLY A 88 -42.80 -0.33 -4.64
C GLY A 88 -43.57 -0.10 -3.33
N ARG A 89 -44.18 -1.16 -2.79
CA ARG A 89 -44.93 -1.08 -1.52
C ARG A 89 -44.12 -0.33 -0.47
N ASP A 90 -44.76 0.60 0.23
CA ASP A 90 -44.14 1.31 1.37
C ASP A 90 -43.48 0.35 2.36
N ASN A 91 -44.03 -0.88 2.48
CA ASN A 91 -43.44 -1.97 3.23
C ASN A 91 -43.38 -3.25 2.36
N PRO A 92 -42.17 -3.77 2.06
CA PRO A 92 -41.99 -4.95 1.22
C PRO A 92 -42.44 -6.27 1.89
N PHE A 93 -42.83 -6.26 3.16
CA PHE A 93 -43.19 -7.46 3.94
C PHE A 93 -44.66 -7.56 4.36
N ARG A 94 -45.54 -6.65 3.94
CA ARG A 94 -46.97 -6.81 4.26
C ARG A 94 -47.56 -8.03 3.51
N PRO A 95 -48.39 -8.87 4.12
CA PRO A 95 -49.14 -9.88 3.38
C PRO A 95 -50.13 -9.23 2.39
N TYR A 96 -50.60 -10.02 1.41
CA TYR A 96 -51.54 -9.58 0.37
C TYR A 96 -52.90 -9.19 0.95
#